data_AF-A0A0M8SIQ4-F1
#
_entry.id   AF-A0A0M8SIQ4-F1
#
_cell.length_a   1.000
_cell.length_b   1.000
_cell.length_c   1.000
_cell.angle_alpha   90.00
_cell.angle_beta   90.00
_cell.angle_gamma   90.00
#
_symmetry.space_group_name_H-M   'P 1'
#
loop_
_entity.id
_entity.type
_entity.pdbx_description
1 polymer ?
#
loop_
_entity_poly.entity_id
_entity_poly.type
_entity_poly.pdbx_seq_one_letter_code
_entity_poly.pdbx_strand_id
1 'polypeptide(L)'
;MAEETLDPAVDIWVNDHCPTWTLPTLPLMSVVDRLAQAAADHTGQSVLAAHDVRLRRWIPLTEAVRLRTEVAPSQAGLEVKLLMWREAATPTLSRFEEVATGTVLVGARPGHRPGRFAPLPDAVDQPDPYAAAELFHGPAFQYLTSLAIGATGSSGVLDTARGTVPKGCLNQGVLDALVQVIPLASLWRWAPQVGYAKVAYPLRVASLELFEALPQTGEVEAEARFAGFDSADASLGPTVAIDLQLCVDGRVAAALRLISVLLPVGPLSPASLVERRDFLAHRRPVEGVGLSLAADGATEVVAGDIDAVDWLRGTVAHALGLPPGSRGRDHLAVIAVKGHVSRLAGVHPSTVEVSHDLRSARTASGECHLVAVDSTGEKVTVCSGGAR
;
A
#
# COMPACT_ATOMS: atom_id res chain seq x y z
N MET A 1 27.15 6.66 -6.91
CA MET A 1 25.87 7.38 -6.75
C MET A 1 25.15 7.32 -8.08
N ALA A 2 23.97 6.71 -8.12
CA ALA A 2 23.13 6.66 -9.31
C ALA A 2 21.85 7.46 -9.04
N GLU A 3 21.52 8.38 -9.95
CA GLU A 3 20.22 9.05 -9.97
C GLU A 3 19.35 8.39 -11.04
N GLU A 4 18.07 8.20 -10.73
CA GLU A 4 17.07 7.70 -11.66
C GLU A 4 15.79 8.54 -11.55
N THR A 5 14.91 8.44 -12.54
CA THR A 5 13.56 9.01 -12.50
C THR A 5 12.58 7.90 -12.77
N LEU A 6 11.60 7.73 -11.87
CA LEU A 6 10.42 6.91 -12.11
C LEU A 6 9.28 7.82 -12.51
N ASP A 7 8.72 7.61 -13.70
CA ASP A 7 7.62 8.40 -14.21
C ASP A 7 6.40 7.49 -14.44
N PRO A 8 5.28 7.64 -13.72
CA PRO A 8 4.09 6.82 -13.93
C PRO A 8 3.50 6.91 -15.35
N ALA A 9 3.85 7.92 -16.14
CA ALA A 9 3.47 8.02 -17.55
C ALA A 9 4.33 7.14 -18.48
N VAL A 10 5.52 6.72 -18.04
CA VAL A 10 6.47 5.89 -18.81
C VAL A 10 6.60 4.51 -18.19
N ASP A 11 6.86 4.46 -16.89
CA ASP A 11 6.97 3.27 -16.04
C ASP A 11 5.59 2.74 -15.67
N ILE A 12 4.73 2.49 -16.66
CA ILE A 12 3.29 2.23 -16.47
C ILE A 12 2.95 1.11 -15.49
N TRP A 13 3.88 0.16 -15.25
CA TRP A 13 3.74 -0.90 -14.26
C TRP A 13 3.50 -0.36 -12.85
N VAL A 14 4.00 0.84 -12.51
CA VAL A 14 3.82 1.42 -11.17
C VAL A 14 2.37 1.79 -10.88
N ASN A 15 1.56 2.02 -11.92
CA ASN A 15 0.14 2.32 -11.78
C ASN A 15 -0.65 1.12 -11.24
N ASP A 16 -0.10 -0.09 -11.36
CA ASP A 16 -0.73 -1.33 -10.90
C ASP A 16 -0.41 -1.65 -9.43
N HIS A 17 0.31 -0.80 -8.69
CA HIS A 17 0.49 -0.94 -7.24
C HIS A 17 -0.13 0.25 -6.49
N CYS A 18 -1.43 0.13 -6.20
CA CYS A 18 -2.24 1.15 -5.54
C CYS A 18 -2.75 0.68 -4.16
N PRO A 19 -1.96 0.77 -3.07
CA PRO A 19 -2.30 0.15 -1.78
C PRO A 19 -3.62 0.61 -1.17
N THR A 20 -4.03 1.85 -1.43
CA THR A 20 -5.32 2.40 -0.98
C THR A 20 -6.38 2.39 -2.07
N TRP A 21 -6.18 1.65 -3.16
CA TRP A 21 -7.02 1.66 -4.37
C TRP A 21 -7.08 2.99 -5.14
N THR A 22 -6.35 4.02 -4.69
CA THR A 22 -6.43 5.37 -5.28
C THR A 22 -5.13 5.83 -5.93
N LEU A 23 -4.00 5.72 -5.23
CA LEU A 23 -2.75 6.33 -5.65
C LEU A 23 -1.68 5.27 -5.89
N PRO A 24 -0.97 5.30 -7.03
CA PRO A 24 0.18 4.44 -7.22
C PRO A 24 1.27 4.80 -6.22
N THR A 25 1.90 3.77 -5.66
CA THR A 25 2.96 3.90 -4.65
C THR A 25 4.04 2.88 -4.94
N LEU A 26 5.32 3.26 -4.83
CA LEU A 26 6.42 2.32 -5.03
C LEU A 26 6.35 1.18 -3.99
N PRO A 27 6.31 -0.11 -4.41
CA PRO A 27 6.29 -1.24 -3.49
C PRO A 27 7.57 -1.33 -2.64
N LEU A 28 7.47 -1.89 -1.44
CA LEU A 28 8.63 -2.09 -0.57
C LEU A 28 9.70 -2.96 -1.25
N MET A 29 9.30 -3.99 -2.00
CA MET A 29 10.26 -4.85 -2.71
C MET A 29 10.97 -4.13 -3.86
N SER A 30 10.35 -3.12 -4.47
CA SER A 30 11.00 -2.23 -5.42
C SER A 30 12.01 -1.28 -4.78
N VAL A 31 11.82 -0.93 -3.50
CA VAL A 31 12.82 -0.20 -2.70
C VAL A 31 14.00 -1.12 -2.38
N VAL A 32 13.72 -2.35 -1.90
CA VAL A 32 14.76 -3.34 -1.59
C VAL A 32 15.63 -3.63 -2.82
N ASP A 33 15.01 -3.80 -3.99
CA ASP A 33 15.70 -4.04 -5.26
C ASP A 33 16.67 -2.91 -5.64
N ARG A 34 16.28 -1.64 -5.42
CA ARG A 34 17.15 -0.48 -5.66
C ARG A 34 18.34 -0.41 -4.73
N LEU A 35 18.13 -0.71 -3.44
CA LEU A 35 19.23 -0.79 -2.47
C LEU A 35 20.20 -1.91 -2.85
N ALA A 36 19.66 -3.07 -3.26
CA ALA A 36 20.42 -4.22 -3.71
C ALA A 36 21.22 -3.91 -4.99
N GLN A 37 20.59 -3.29 -6.00
CA GLN A 37 21.25 -2.88 -7.24
C GLN A 37 22.40 -1.91 -6.95
N ALA A 38 22.19 -0.91 -6.10
CA ALA A 38 23.23 0.06 -5.76
C ALA A 38 24.44 -0.60 -5.07
N ALA A 39 24.21 -1.57 -4.18
CA ALA A 39 25.27 -2.35 -3.55
C ALA A 39 26.03 -3.25 -4.55
N ALA A 40 25.30 -3.91 -5.46
CA ALA A 40 25.88 -4.73 -6.52
C ALA A 40 26.74 -3.89 -7.46
N ASP A 41 26.24 -2.74 -7.92
CA ASP A 41 26.98 -1.82 -8.79
C ASP A 41 28.23 -1.24 -8.10
N HIS A 42 28.14 -0.99 -6.79
CA HIS A 42 29.26 -0.46 -6.01
C HIS A 42 30.42 -1.45 -5.87
N THR A 43 30.13 -2.76 -5.82
CA THR A 43 31.13 -3.81 -5.51
C THR A 43 31.45 -4.74 -6.67
N GLY A 44 30.58 -4.79 -7.69
CA GLY A 44 30.62 -5.80 -8.76
C GLY A 44 30.25 -7.21 -8.28
N GLN A 45 29.70 -7.36 -7.08
CA GLN A 45 29.38 -8.65 -6.46
C GLN A 45 27.86 -8.91 -6.42
N SER A 46 27.48 -10.19 -6.35
CA SER A 46 26.07 -10.57 -6.20
C SER A 46 25.55 -10.28 -4.80
N VAL A 47 24.30 -9.86 -4.69
CA VAL A 47 23.62 -9.63 -3.41
C VAL A 47 23.26 -10.97 -2.76
N LEU A 48 23.51 -11.05 -1.46
CA LEU A 48 23.27 -12.21 -0.61
C LEU A 48 22.11 -12.00 0.34
N ALA A 49 22.02 -10.79 0.89
CA ALA A 49 21.02 -10.45 1.87
C ALA A 49 20.74 -8.95 1.92
N ALA A 50 19.56 -8.60 2.39
CA ALA A 50 19.20 -7.25 2.80
C ALA A 50 18.62 -7.30 4.21
N HIS A 51 19.23 -6.57 5.13
CA HIS A 51 18.88 -6.53 6.55
C HIS A 51 18.42 -5.15 6.95
N ASP A 52 17.44 -5.13 7.86
CA ASP A 52 16.89 -3.91 8.44
C ASP A 52 16.52 -2.83 7.42
N VAL A 53 15.96 -3.21 6.27
CA VAL A 53 15.47 -2.23 5.29
C VAL A 53 14.21 -1.59 5.86
N ARG A 54 14.29 -0.29 6.15
CA ARG A 54 13.20 0.50 6.75
C ARG A 54 12.70 1.53 5.76
N LEU A 55 11.40 1.51 5.50
CA LEU A 55 10.73 2.59 4.80
C LEU A 55 10.43 3.72 5.80
N ARG A 56 11.03 4.89 5.60
CA ARG A 56 10.79 6.08 6.43
C ARG A 56 9.54 6.83 5.99
N ARG A 57 9.22 6.75 4.70
CA ARG A 57 8.09 7.41 4.09
C ARG A 57 7.64 6.63 2.85
N TRP A 58 6.33 6.51 2.66
CA TRP A 58 5.75 6.03 1.41
C TRP A 58 6.18 6.92 0.24
N ILE A 59 6.31 6.32 -0.95
CA ILE A 59 6.74 7.00 -2.18
C ILE A 59 5.58 6.96 -3.18
N PRO A 60 4.61 7.89 -3.10
CA PRO A 60 3.56 8.01 -4.12
C PRO A 60 4.17 8.36 -5.47
N LEU A 61 3.65 7.77 -6.54
CA LEU A 61 4.09 7.96 -7.92
C LEU A 61 2.96 8.63 -8.71
N THR A 62 2.42 9.73 -8.19
CA THR A 62 1.37 10.52 -8.87
C THR A 62 1.92 11.44 -9.96
N GLU A 63 3.22 11.63 -9.97
CA GLU A 63 4.01 12.39 -10.94
C GLU A 63 5.41 11.76 -11.03
N ALA A 64 6.26 12.27 -11.92
CA ALA A 64 7.63 11.81 -12.03
C ALA A 64 8.42 12.09 -10.74
N VAL A 65 9.06 11.05 -10.20
CA VAL A 65 9.85 11.11 -8.97
C VAL A 65 11.31 10.85 -9.28
N ARG A 66 12.18 11.77 -8.88
CA ARG A 66 13.64 11.59 -8.94
C ARG A 66 14.12 10.87 -7.68
N LEU A 67 14.86 9.79 -7.88
CA LEU A 67 15.43 8.96 -6.83
C LEU A 67 16.95 8.95 -6.92
N ARG A 68 17.61 8.75 -5.78
CA ARG A 68 19.07 8.61 -5.69
C ARG A 68 19.45 7.57 -4.66
N THR A 69 20.50 6.81 -4.94
CA THR A 69 21.09 5.89 -3.97
C THR A 69 22.47 6.36 -3.48
N GLU A 70 22.70 6.16 -2.19
CA GLU A 70 23.99 6.40 -1.52
C GLU A 70 24.44 5.11 -0.84
N VAL A 71 25.70 4.73 -1.02
CA VAL A 71 26.29 3.48 -0.52
C VAL A 71 27.50 3.84 0.33
N ALA A 72 27.57 3.31 1.55
CA ALA A 72 28.71 3.48 2.45
C ALA A 72 29.12 2.12 3.06
N PRO A 73 30.42 1.81 3.15
CA PRO A 73 30.89 0.66 3.92
C PRO A 73 30.53 0.78 5.40
N SER A 74 30.13 -0.33 6.00
CA SER A 74 29.89 -0.47 7.44
C SER A 74 30.52 -1.77 7.97
N GLN A 75 30.61 -1.95 9.29
CA GLN A 75 31.11 -3.20 9.86
C GLN A 75 30.22 -4.41 9.54
N ALA A 76 28.92 -4.19 9.34
CA ALA A 76 27.95 -5.24 9.09
C ALA A 76 27.76 -5.58 7.61
N GLY A 77 28.28 -4.77 6.68
CA GLY A 77 28.00 -4.85 5.25
C GLY A 77 28.02 -3.47 4.59
N LEU A 78 27.22 -3.26 3.55
CA LEU A 78 27.04 -1.94 2.94
C LEU A 78 25.79 -1.28 3.51
N GLU A 79 25.92 -0.11 4.13
CA GLU A 79 24.76 0.72 4.42
C GLU A 79 24.35 1.41 3.12
N VAL A 80 23.09 1.22 2.72
CA VAL A 80 22.54 1.80 1.50
C VAL A 80 21.29 2.61 1.83
N LYS A 81 21.24 3.84 1.29
CA LYS A 81 20.13 4.76 1.44
C LYS A 81 19.47 5.00 0.10
N LEU A 82 18.14 5.07 0.11
CA LEU A 82 17.34 5.60 -0.99
C LEU A 82 16.84 6.98 -0.60
N LEU A 83 17.09 7.96 -1.47
CA LEU A 83 16.65 9.32 -1.31
C LEU A 83 15.69 9.70 -2.42
N MET A 84 14.72 10.57 -2.10
CA MET A 84 13.74 11.11 -3.03
C MET A 84 13.92 12.62 -3.12
N TRP A 85 13.87 13.16 -4.35
CA TRP A 85 13.89 14.61 -4.55
C TRP A 85 12.60 15.22 -4.00
N ARG A 86 12.74 16.18 -3.10
CA ARG A 86 11.64 17.02 -2.63
C ARG A 86 11.79 18.39 -3.24
N GLU A 87 10.84 18.76 -4.10
CA GLU A 87 10.68 20.13 -4.56
C GLU A 87 10.13 21.00 -3.42
N ALA A 88 10.71 22.17 -3.20
CA ALA A 88 10.25 23.16 -2.26
C ALA A 88 9.69 24.38 -3.00
N ALA A 89 8.76 25.12 -2.38
CA ALA A 89 8.25 26.37 -2.96
C ALA A 89 9.37 27.40 -3.19
N THR A 90 10.42 27.36 -2.36
CA THR A 90 11.65 28.12 -2.58
C THR A 90 12.71 27.18 -3.17
N PRO A 91 13.15 27.37 -4.44
CA PRO A 91 14.00 26.40 -5.13
C PRO A 91 15.31 26.04 -4.42
N THR A 92 15.89 26.97 -3.65
CA THR A 92 17.12 26.73 -2.87
C THR A 92 16.93 25.76 -1.71
N LEU A 93 15.69 25.44 -1.33
CA LEU A 93 15.36 24.47 -0.30
C LEU A 93 15.01 23.08 -0.88
N SER A 94 14.98 22.93 -2.20
CA SER A 94 14.78 21.65 -2.88
C SER A 94 16.01 20.77 -2.70
N ARG A 95 15.81 19.51 -2.32
CA ARG A 95 16.91 18.58 -1.98
C ARG A 95 16.44 17.13 -2.02
N PHE A 96 17.39 16.22 -2.07
CA PHE A 96 17.15 14.81 -1.79
C PHE A 96 16.95 14.58 -0.29
N GLU A 97 15.90 13.85 0.08
CA GLU A 97 15.58 13.45 1.45
C GLU A 97 15.53 11.93 1.56
N GLU A 98 16.06 11.37 2.65
CA GLU A 98 16.04 9.92 2.89
C GLU A 98 14.60 9.40 3.00
N VAL A 99 14.27 8.38 2.20
CA VAL A 99 12.97 7.70 2.22
C VAL A 99 13.10 6.25 2.64
N ALA A 100 14.27 5.63 2.47
CA ALA A 100 14.57 4.31 3.01
C ALA A 100 16.06 4.13 3.29
N THR A 101 16.39 3.19 4.16
CA THR A 101 17.76 2.77 4.47
C THR A 101 17.78 1.30 4.85
N GLY A 102 18.90 0.62 4.64
CA GLY A 102 19.14 -0.75 5.10
C GLY A 102 20.59 -1.18 4.93
N THR A 103 20.92 -2.38 5.38
CA THR A 103 22.23 -3.00 5.19
C THR A 103 22.14 -4.08 4.12
N VAL A 104 23.01 -4.02 3.11
CA VAL A 104 23.08 -5.03 2.05
C VAL A 104 24.39 -5.81 2.16
N LEU A 105 24.28 -7.14 2.09
CA LEU A 105 25.42 -8.05 2.03
C LEU A 105 25.62 -8.52 0.60
N VAL A 106 26.87 -8.56 0.17
CA VAL A 106 27.28 -8.99 -1.17
C VAL A 106 28.39 -10.03 -1.09
N GLY A 107 28.51 -10.89 -2.10
CA GLY A 107 29.54 -11.92 -2.18
C GLY A 107 29.05 -13.25 -2.75
N ALA A 108 29.56 -14.35 -2.20
CA ALA A 108 29.16 -15.71 -2.57
C ALA A 108 27.99 -16.21 -1.70
N ARG A 109 27.00 -16.84 -2.34
CA ARG A 109 25.80 -17.33 -1.64
C ARG A 109 26.16 -18.43 -0.65
N PRO A 110 25.48 -18.48 0.52
CA PRO A 110 25.68 -19.54 1.48
C PRO A 110 25.26 -20.89 0.88
N GLY A 111 26.06 -21.93 1.14
CA GLY A 111 25.73 -23.29 0.71
C GLY A 111 24.61 -23.95 1.54
N HIS A 112 24.40 -23.46 2.77
CA HIS A 112 23.35 -23.95 3.66
C HIS A 112 22.06 -23.16 3.46
N ARG A 113 20.94 -23.88 3.33
CA ARG A 113 19.58 -23.34 3.16
C ARG A 113 18.72 -23.75 4.34
N PRO A 114 17.76 -22.92 4.77
CA PRO A 114 16.78 -23.36 5.75
C PRO A 114 15.90 -24.48 5.17
N GLY A 115 15.33 -25.30 6.05
CA GLY A 115 14.26 -26.22 5.67
C GLY A 115 13.02 -25.45 5.23
N ARG A 116 12.24 -26.07 4.33
CA ARG A 116 10.91 -25.54 3.97
C ARG A 116 10.01 -25.49 5.21
N PHE A 117 9.10 -24.53 5.24
CA PHE A 117 8.03 -24.56 6.23
C PHE A 117 7.21 -25.84 6.13
N ALA A 118 6.74 -26.32 7.28
CA ALA A 118 5.83 -27.45 7.32
C ALA A 118 4.53 -27.11 6.55
N PRO A 119 3.91 -28.08 5.86
CA PRO A 119 2.61 -27.90 5.22
C PRO A 119 1.54 -27.40 6.19
N LEU A 120 0.57 -26.66 5.69
CA LEU A 120 -0.59 -26.18 6.44
C LEU A 120 -1.77 -27.15 6.23
N PRO A 121 -2.06 -28.07 7.16
CA PRO A 121 -3.09 -29.10 6.98
C PRO A 121 -4.51 -28.53 6.95
N ASP A 122 -4.69 -27.30 7.45
CA ASP A 122 -5.95 -26.56 7.53
C ASP A 122 -6.09 -25.50 6.44
N ALA A 123 -5.12 -25.40 5.51
CA ALA A 123 -5.19 -24.42 4.44
C ALA A 123 -6.33 -24.74 3.47
N VAL A 124 -7.11 -23.72 3.14
CA VAL A 124 -8.24 -23.81 2.22
C VAL A 124 -7.95 -22.97 0.98
N ASP A 125 -8.18 -23.54 -0.19
CA ASP A 125 -8.07 -22.84 -1.47
C ASP A 125 -8.95 -21.58 -1.48
N GLN A 126 -8.38 -20.50 -2.00
CA GLN A 126 -9.03 -19.21 -2.11
C GLN A 126 -9.46 -18.96 -3.56
N PRO A 127 -10.54 -18.20 -3.78
CA PRO A 127 -10.80 -17.64 -5.10
C PRO A 127 -9.66 -16.69 -5.50
N ASP A 128 -9.65 -16.28 -6.77
CA ASP A 128 -8.68 -15.30 -7.27
C ASP A 128 -8.67 -14.04 -6.37
N PRO A 129 -7.56 -13.78 -5.65
CA PRO A 129 -7.47 -12.68 -4.69
C PRO A 129 -7.51 -11.30 -5.37
N TYR A 130 -7.16 -11.20 -6.66
CA TYR A 130 -7.27 -9.96 -7.42
C TYR A 130 -8.74 -9.65 -7.75
N ALA A 131 -9.49 -10.67 -8.18
CA ALA A 131 -10.93 -10.52 -8.48
C ALA A 131 -11.75 -10.22 -7.22
N ALA A 132 -11.43 -10.88 -6.10
CA ALA A 132 -12.06 -10.71 -4.80
C ALA A 132 -11.68 -9.40 -4.07
N ALA A 133 -10.81 -8.58 -4.65
CA ALA A 133 -10.28 -7.34 -4.05
C ALA A 133 -9.52 -7.56 -2.73
N GLU A 134 -9.01 -8.77 -2.48
CA GLU A 134 -8.07 -9.03 -1.38
C GLU A 134 -6.71 -8.36 -1.66
N LEU A 135 -6.33 -8.32 -2.94
CA LEU A 135 -5.12 -7.67 -3.43
C LEU A 135 -5.46 -6.48 -4.32
N PHE A 136 -4.81 -5.34 -4.06
CA PHE A 136 -4.98 -4.09 -4.82
C PHE A 136 -4.16 -4.02 -6.12
N HIS A 137 -3.52 -5.11 -6.47
CA HIS A 137 -2.53 -5.19 -7.54
C HIS A 137 -3.20 -5.31 -8.92
N GLY A 138 -2.86 -4.38 -9.81
CA GLY A 138 -3.22 -4.43 -11.23
C GLY A 138 -2.34 -5.42 -12.02
N PRO A 139 -2.64 -5.62 -13.32
CA PRO A 139 -2.10 -6.71 -14.13
C PRO A 139 -0.57 -6.90 -14.08
N ALA A 140 0.22 -5.82 -14.03
CA ALA A 140 1.67 -5.92 -14.00
C ALA A 140 2.19 -6.74 -12.80
N PHE A 141 1.48 -6.72 -11.67
CA PHE A 141 1.83 -7.38 -10.42
C PHE A 141 1.10 -8.71 -10.19
N GLN A 142 0.29 -9.19 -11.13
CA GLN A 142 -0.54 -10.39 -10.96
C GLN A 142 0.22 -11.69 -11.25
N TYR A 143 1.21 -12.02 -10.41
CA TYR A 143 2.00 -13.25 -10.54
C TYR A 143 1.33 -14.47 -9.88
N LEU A 144 0.50 -14.25 -8.85
CA LEU A 144 -0.11 -15.32 -8.05
C LEU A 144 -1.18 -16.06 -8.87
N THR A 145 -1.03 -17.37 -9.05
CA THR A 145 -1.95 -18.24 -9.81
C THR A 145 -2.86 -19.07 -8.90
N SER A 146 -2.42 -19.37 -7.68
CA SER A 146 -3.24 -20.02 -6.67
C SER A 146 -2.82 -19.59 -5.27
N LEU A 147 -3.78 -19.61 -4.33
CA LEU A 147 -3.58 -19.24 -2.95
C LEU A 147 -4.42 -20.13 -2.05
N ALA A 148 -3.81 -20.72 -1.04
CA ALA A 148 -4.48 -21.42 0.04
C ALA A 148 -4.12 -20.74 1.37
N ILE A 149 -5.11 -20.54 2.24
CA ILE A 149 -4.93 -19.85 3.52
C ILE A 149 -5.43 -20.74 4.66
N GLY A 150 -4.57 -20.97 5.65
CA GLY A 150 -4.89 -21.60 6.92
C GLY A 150 -4.94 -20.60 8.07
N ALA A 151 -5.08 -21.09 9.30
CA ALA A 151 -5.20 -20.26 10.50
C ALA A 151 -3.89 -19.57 10.91
N THR A 152 -2.72 -20.07 10.47
CA THR A 152 -1.40 -19.54 10.88
C THR A 152 -0.49 -19.17 9.70
N GLY A 153 -1.01 -19.22 8.48
CA GLY A 153 -0.20 -18.98 7.29
C GLY A 153 -0.95 -19.15 5.99
N SER A 154 -0.20 -19.07 4.90
CA SER A 154 -0.67 -19.31 3.55
C SER A 154 0.41 -19.97 2.71
N SER A 155 -0.06 -20.60 1.63
CA SER A 155 0.75 -21.21 0.58
C SER A 155 0.19 -20.74 -0.76
N GLY A 156 1.06 -20.33 -1.68
CA GLY A 156 0.66 -19.86 -3.00
C GLY A 156 1.62 -20.34 -4.08
N VAL A 157 1.14 -20.33 -5.33
CA VAL A 157 1.95 -20.61 -6.52
C VAL A 157 2.03 -19.34 -7.35
N LEU A 158 3.23 -18.99 -7.78
CA LEU A 158 3.50 -17.83 -8.63
C LEU A 158 3.96 -18.29 -10.00
N ASP A 159 3.40 -17.73 -11.07
CA ASP A 159 4.01 -17.78 -12.40
C ASP A 159 4.89 -16.55 -12.59
N THR A 160 6.21 -16.74 -12.57
CA THR A 160 7.20 -15.65 -12.63
C THR A 160 7.25 -14.93 -13.99
N ALA A 161 6.62 -15.49 -15.03
CA ALA A 161 6.50 -14.90 -16.36
C ALA A 161 5.21 -14.10 -16.56
N ARG A 162 4.21 -14.23 -15.67
CA ARG A 162 2.88 -13.64 -15.84
C ARG A 162 2.85 -12.12 -15.71
N GLY A 163 3.58 -11.55 -14.74
CA GLY A 163 3.62 -10.12 -14.50
C GLY A 163 4.71 -9.39 -15.29
N THR A 164 4.53 -8.09 -15.48
CA THR A 164 5.37 -7.24 -16.35
C THR A 164 6.27 -6.25 -15.59
N VAL A 165 6.29 -6.31 -14.25
CA VAL A 165 7.21 -5.50 -13.44
C VAL A 165 8.66 -5.75 -13.91
N PRO A 166 9.47 -4.69 -14.13
CA PRO A 166 10.88 -4.84 -14.48
C PRO A 166 11.59 -5.74 -13.48
N LYS A 167 12.40 -6.68 -13.95
CA LYS A 167 13.02 -7.68 -13.06
C LYS A 167 13.97 -7.02 -12.05
N GLY A 168 14.78 -6.04 -12.46
CA GLY A 168 15.74 -5.40 -11.57
C GLY A 168 16.83 -6.37 -11.10
N CYS A 169 17.44 -6.08 -9.95
CA CYS A 169 18.55 -6.86 -9.39
C CYS A 169 18.10 -8.21 -8.81
N LEU A 170 16.95 -8.20 -8.12
CA LEU A 170 16.43 -9.27 -7.28
C LEU A 170 15.12 -9.86 -7.78
N ASN A 171 14.64 -9.49 -8.97
CA ASN A 171 13.30 -9.85 -9.46
C ASN A 171 12.19 -9.24 -8.59
N GLN A 172 12.15 -7.90 -8.50
CA GLN A 172 11.25 -7.15 -7.61
C GLN A 172 9.77 -7.52 -7.74
N GLY A 173 9.28 -7.87 -8.94
CA GLY A 173 7.90 -8.32 -9.13
C GLY A 173 7.61 -9.66 -8.44
N VAL A 174 8.55 -10.61 -8.51
CA VAL A 174 8.43 -11.91 -7.82
C VAL A 174 8.57 -11.76 -6.31
N LEU A 175 9.47 -10.89 -5.83
CA LEU A 175 9.57 -10.58 -4.41
C LEU A 175 8.30 -9.91 -3.87
N ASP A 176 7.70 -9.01 -4.64
CA ASP A 176 6.41 -8.41 -4.25
C ASP A 176 5.30 -9.45 -4.22
N ALA A 177 5.23 -10.32 -5.23
CA ALA A 177 4.28 -11.43 -5.28
C ALA A 177 4.46 -12.44 -4.12
N LEU A 178 5.67 -12.61 -3.59
CA LEU A 178 5.89 -13.37 -2.35
C LEU A 178 5.14 -12.73 -1.17
N VAL A 179 5.12 -11.40 -1.08
CA VAL A 179 4.36 -10.68 -0.03
C VAL A 179 2.86 -10.77 -0.26
N GLN A 180 2.40 -10.87 -1.50
CA GLN A 180 0.98 -10.96 -1.86
C GLN A 180 0.27 -12.22 -1.35
N VAL A 181 0.98 -13.29 -0.95
CA VAL A 181 0.33 -14.45 -0.32
C VAL A 181 -0.17 -14.17 1.08
N ILE A 182 0.24 -13.05 1.69
CA ILE A 182 -0.23 -12.62 3.01
C ILE A 182 -1.64 -11.99 2.87
N PRO A 183 -2.64 -12.39 3.68
CA PRO A 183 -3.96 -11.77 3.71
C PRO A 183 -3.91 -10.41 4.45
N LEU A 184 -3.17 -9.44 3.93
CA LEU A 184 -2.93 -8.16 4.60
C LEU A 184 -4.23 -7.35 4.82
N ALA A 185 -5.20 -7.48 3.91
CA ALA A 185 -6.52 -6.85 4.03
C ALA A 185 -7.45 -7.57 5.00
N SER A 186 -7.17 -8.85 5.29
CA SER A 186 -7.96 -9.71 6.17
C SER A 186 -7.11 -10.41 7.24
N LEU A 187 -6.11 -9.72 7.80
CA LEU A 187 -5.13 -10.31 8.72
C LEU A 187 -5.76 -10.91 9.98
N TRP A 188 -6.98 -10.48 10.33
CA TRP A 188 -7.81 -11.08 11.38
C TRP A 188 -8.04 -12.60 11.20
N ARG A 189 -7.86 -13.14 9.98
CA ARG A 189 -7.87 -14.59 9.71
C ARG A 189 -6.74 -15.35 10.40
N TRP A 190 -5.58 -14.69 10.56
CA TRP A 190 -4.44 -15.25 11.31
C TRP A 190 -4.40 -14.75 12.76
N ALA A 191 -4.89 -13.54 13.00
CA ALA A 191 -4.86 -12.90 14.31
C ALA A 191 -6.20 -12.18 14.60
N PRO A 192 -7.24 -12.89 15.10
CA PRO A 192 -8.58 -12.34 15.30
C PRO A 192 -8.64 -11.03 16.11
N GLN A 193 -7.69 -10.84 17.03
CA GLN A 193 -7.54 -9.61 17.84
C GLN A 193 -7.21 -8.34 17.02
N VAL A 194 -6.79 -8.47 15.75
CA VAL A 194 -6.60 -7.33 14.84
C VAL A 194 -7.95 -6.68 14.48
N GLY A 195 -9.00 -7.50 14.34
CA GLY A 195 -10.33 -7.09 13.92
C GLY A 195 -10.43 -6.67 12.44
N TYR A 196 -11.65 -6.35 12.01
CA TYR A 196 -11.97 -5.99 10.62
C TYR A 196 -11.67 -4.53 10.24
N ALA A 197 -11.41 -3.69 11.24
CA ALA A 197 -11.22 -2.25 11.08
C ALA A 197 -9.76 -1.85 10.80
N LYS A 198 -8.86 -2.82 10.60
CA LYS A 198 -7.45 -2.60 10.32
C LYS A 198 -6.98 -3.45 9.15
N VAL A 199 -6.03 -2.91 8.42
CA VAL A 199 -5.30 -3.60 7.35
C VAL A 199 -3.80 -3.45 7.59
N ALA A 200 -3.02 -4.39 7.11
CA ALA A 200 -1.58 -4.41 7.27
C ALA A 200 -0.86 -3.88 6.02
N TYR A 201 0.23 -3.13 6.18
CA TYR A 201 1.09 -2.74 5.06
C TYR A 201 2.58 -3.01 5.37
N PRO A 202 3.36 -3.52 4.39
CA PRO A 202 4.79 -3.74 4.56
C PRO A 202 5.53 -2.44 4.90
N LEU A 203 6.27 -2.42 6.00
CA LEU A 203 7.00 -1.23 6.46
C LEU A 203 8.52 -1.47 6.57
N ARG A 204 8.90 -2.70 6.89
CA ARG A 204 10.31 -3.06 7.12
C ARG A 204 10.59 -4.50 6.72
N VAL A 205 11.72 -4.70 6.07
CA VAL A 205 12.33 -6.02 5.91
C VAL A 205 13.34 -6.18 7.04
N ALA A 206 13.01 -7.01 8.03
CA ALA A 206 13.95 -7.30 9.12
C ALA A 206 15.15 -8.08 8.57
N SER A 207 14.87 -9.07 7.72
CA SER A 207 15.88 -9.81 6.97
C SER A 207 15.32 -10.34 5.66
N LEU A 208 16.13 -10.33 4.61
CA LEU A 208 15.94 -11.06 3.36
C LEU A 208 17.25 -11.79 3.09
N GLU A 209 17.20 -13.11 2.93
CA GLU A 209 18.32 -13.98 2.59
C GLU A 209 18.08 -14.62 1.22
N LEU A 210 19.11 -14.63 0.36
CA LEU A 210 19.07 -15.18 -0.99
C LEU A 210 20.03 -16.37 -1.11
N PHE A 211 19.48 -17.54 -1.42
CA PHE A 211 20.22 -18.81 -1.55
C PHE A 211 20.50 -19.17 -3.00
N GLU A 212 19.78 -18.57 -3.95
CA GLU A 212 20.01 -18.66 -5.39
C GLU A 212 19.45 -17.42 -6.10
N ALA A 213 19.61 -17.36 -7.42
CA ALA A 213 19.03 -16.28 -8.22
C ALA A 213 17.55 -16.60 -8.40
N LEU A 214 16.69 -15.59 -8.25
CA LEU A 214 15.26 -15.83 -8.45
C LEU A 214 14.99 -16.08 -9.94
N PRO A 215 14.22 -17.12 -10.28
CA PRO A 215 13.97 -17.47 -11.67
C PRO A 215 13.21 -16.36 -12.39
N GLN A 216 13.51 -16.19 -13.68
CA GLN A 216 12.83 -15.20 -14.53
C GLN A 216 11.54 -15.73 -15.16
N THR A 217 11.44 -17.05 -15.29
CA THR A 217 10.31 -17.77 -15.88
C THR A 217 10.07 -19.07 -15.11
N GLY A 218 8.85 -19.61 -15.24
CA GLY A 218 8.43 -20.83 -14.57
C GLY A 218 7.66 -20.59 -13.27
N GLU A 219 7.17 -21.67 -12.70
CA GLU A 219 6.39 -21.67 -11.48
C GLU A 219 7.27 -21.79 -10.24
N VAL A 220 6.91 -21.05 -9.19
CA VAL A 220 7.56 -21.09 -7.88
C VAL A 220 6.52 -21.10 -6.78
N GLU A 221 6.88 -21.65 -5.63
CA GLU A 221 6.00 -21.69 -4.46
C GLU A 221 6.35 -20.54 -3.50
N ALA A 222 5.33 -19.90 -2.96
CA ALA A 222 5.43 -18.83 -1.99
C ALA A 222 4.72 -19.25 -0.70
N GLU A 223 5.44 -19.22 0.41
CA GLU A 223 4.93 -19.64 1.71
C GLU A 223 5.02 -18.46 2.69
N ALA A 224 3.98 -18.25 3.49
CA ALA A 224 4.00 -17.28 4.59
C ALA A 224 3.49 -17.89 5.90
N ARG A 225 4.10 -17.51 7.01
CA ARG A 225 3.73 -17.93 8.37
C ARG A 225 3.64 -16.71 9.28
N PHE A 226 2.52 -16.59 9.97
CA PHE A 226 2.35 -15.55 10.97
C PHE A 226 3.31 -15.78 12.13
N ALA A 227 4.15 -14.79 12.44
CA ALA A 227 5.17 -14.91 13.47
C ALA A 227 4.87 -14.08 14.72
N GLY A 228 3.65 -13.55 14.84
CA GLY A 228 3.17 -12.82 16.00
C GLY A 228 3.21 -11.29 15.84
N PHE A 229 2.89 -10.61 16.94
CA PHE A 229 2.99 -9.16 17.03
C PHE A 229 4.45 -8.76 17.26
N ASP A 230 4.85 -7.68 16.62
CA ASP A 230 6.15 -7.06 16.83
C ASP A 230 5.95 -5.80 17.69
N SER A 231 6.83 -5.61 18.67
CA SER A 231 6.79 -4.47 19.59
C SER A 231 8.13 -3.76 19.70
N ALA A 232 9.01 -3.98 18.70
CA ALA A 232 10.37 -3.44 18.71
C ALA A 232 10.40 -1.90 18.59
N ASP A 233 9.38 -1.29 17.97
CA ASP A 233 9.28 0.15 17.79
C ASP A 233 7.86 0.65 18.08
N ALA A 234 7.66 1.16 19.30
CA ALA A 234 6.37 1.67 19.74
C ALA A 234 5.91 2.93 18.98
N SER A 235 6.79 3.60 18.24
CA SER A 235 6.43 4.81 17.47
C SER A 235 5.64 4.52 16.19
N LEU A 236 5.71 3.29 15.68
CA LEU A 236 5.09 2.87 14.43
C LEU A 236 3.63 2.41 14.61
N GLY A 237 3.11 2.45 15.84
CA GLY A 237 1.84 1.80 16.17
C GLY A 237 1.97 0.28 16.22
N PRO A 238 0.86 -0.47 16.23
CA PRO A 238 0.90 -1.92 16.31
C PRO A 238 1.44 -2.53 15.01
N THR A 239 2.49 -3.35 15.12
CA THR A 239 3.11 -4.06 14.01
C THR A 239 3.01 -5.58 14.19
N VAL A 240 3.17 -6.31 13.08
CA VAL A 240 3.20 -7.78 13.05
C VAL A 240 4.43 -8.27 12.30
N ALA A 241 4.96 -9.42 12.71
CA ALA A 241 6.03 -10.13 12.03
C ALA A 241 5.48 -11.32 11.24
N ILE A 242 5.98 -11.48 10.01
CA ILE A 242 5.58 -12.56 9.11
C ILE A 242 6.85 -13.13 8.48
N ASP A 243 6.99 -14.45 8.56
CA ASP A 243 8.11 -15.16 7.93
C ASP A 243 7.64 -15.72 6.59
N LEU A 244 8.44 -15.51 5.55
CA LEU A 244 8.16 -15.90 4.17
C LEU A 244 9.29 -16.72 3.58
N GLN A 245 8.94 -17.66 2.70
CA GLN A 245 9.88 -18.41 1.88
C GLN A 245 9.41 -18.44 0.43
N LEU A 246 10.33 -18.16 -0.49
CA LEU A 246 10.16 -18.50 -1.90
C LEU A 246 10.89 -19.81 -2.16
N CYS A 247 10.20 -20.80 -2.72
CA CYS A 247 10.73 -22.12 -3.00
C CYS A 247 10.75 -22.41 -4.51
N VAL A 248 11.89 -22.92 -4.99
CA VAL A 248 12.12 -23.32 -6.38
C VAL A 248 12.55 -24.79 -6.37
N ASP A 249 11.87 -25.63 -7.16
CA ASP A 249 12.11 -27.09 -7.20
C ASP A 249 12.16 -27.74 -5.80
N GLY A 250 11.25 -27.34 -4.92
CA GLY A 250 11.17 -27.86 -3.55
C GLY A 250 12.31 -27.43 -2.62
N ARG A 251 13.09 -26.40 -2.97
CA ARG A 251 14.15 -25.85 -2.12
C ARG A 251 13.95 -24.36 -1.88
N VAL A 252 14.28 -23.87 -0.69
CA VAL A 252 14.20 -22.44 -0.38
C VAL A 252 15.23 -21.66 -1.21
N ALA A 253 14.75 -20.73 -2.03
CA ALA A 253 15.54 -19.81 -2.83
C ALA A 253 15.70 -18.44 -2.16
N ALA A 254 14.68 -18.00 -1.43
CA ALA A 254 14.72 -16.82 -0.58
C ALA A 254 13.98 -17.03 0.73
N ALA A 255 14.46 -16.43 1.81
CA ALA A 255 13.77 -16.36 3.10
C ALA A 255 13.67 -14.90 3.55
N LEU A 256 12.50 -14.47 3.99
CA LEU A 256 12.19 -13.08 4.30
C LEU A 256 11.46 -13.01 5.64
N ARG A 257 11.91 -12.14 6.56
CA ARG A 257 11.13 -11.71 7.71
C ARG A 257 10.63 -10.29 7.48
N LEU A 258 9.33 -10.17 7.30
CA LEU A 258 8.65 -8.91 7.03
C LEU A 258 7.97 -8.37 8.29
N ILE A 259 8.10 -7.07 8.52
CA ILE A 259 7.35 -6.34 9.54
C ILE A 259 6.34 -5.43 8.83
N SER A 260 5.08 -5.60 9.17
CA SER A 260 3.96 -4.83 8.63
C SER A 260 3.28 -4.02 9.72
N VAL A 261 2.91 -2.78 9.40
CA VAL A 261 2.15 -1.88 10.29
C VAL A 261 0.66 -2.08 10.11
N LEU A 262 -0.11 -2.05 11.19
CA LEU A 262 -1.57 -2.09 11.15
C LEU A 262 -2.14 -0.67 11.13
N LEU A 263 -2.83 -0.33 10.04
CA LEU A 263 -3.44 0.97 9.84
C LEU A 263 -4.98 0.85 9.87
N PRO A 264 -5.68 1.85 10.44
CA PRO A 264 -7.13 1.85 10.41
C PRO A 264 -7.64 2.03 8.97
N VAL A 265 -8.83 1.48 8.69
CA VAL A 265 -9.58 1.78 7.45
C VAL A 265 -10.63 2.87 7.65
N GLY A 266 -10.78 3.35 8.89
CA GLY A 266 -11.70 4.44 9.26
C GLY A 266 -13.17 4.13 8.95
N PRO A 267 -13.94 5.10 8.45
CA PRO A 267 -15.36 4.94 8.11
C PRO A 267 -15.65 3.83 7.09
N LEU A 268 -14.65 3.36 6.35
CA LEU A 268 -14.80 2.29 5.36
C LEU A 268 -14.82 0.88 5.98
N SER A 269 -14.64 0.75 7.30
CA SER A 269 -14.58 -0.57 7.95
C SER A 269 -15.81 -1.48 7.72
N PRO A 270 -17.05 -0.97 7.67
CA PRO A 270 -18.22 -1.83 7.45
C PRO A 270 -18.31 -2.36 6.02
N ALA A 271 -17.67 -1.69 5.05
CA ALA A 271 -17.71 -2.08 3.65
C ALA A 271 -16.86 -3.33 3.41
N SER A 272 -17.34 -4.23 2.56
CA SER A 272 -16.55 -5.34 2.02
C SER A 272 -15.39 -4.83 1.15
N LEU A 273 -14.40 -5.70 0.89
CA LEU A 273 -13.23 -5.32 0.08
C LEU A 273 -13.61 -4.91 -1.35
N VAL A 274 -14.58 -5.60 -1.95
CA VAL A 274 -15.11 -5.28 -3.29
C VAL A 274 -15.80 -3.92 -3.29
N GLU A 275 -16.64 -3.63 -2.29
CA GLU A 275 -17.29 -2.33 -2.15
C GLU A 275 -16.28 -1.20 -1.95
N ARG A 276 -15.22 -1.43 -1.16
CA ARG A 276 -14.11 -0.47 -1.01
C ARG A 276 -13.41 -0.20 -2.32
N ARG A 277 -13.06 -1.23 -3.10
CA ARG A 277 -12.45 -1.07 -4.44
C ARG A 277 -13.38 -0.29 -5.38
N ASP A 278 -14.64 -0.68 -5.44
CA ASP A 278 -15.61 -0.08 -6.35
C ASP A 278 -15.83 1.42 -6.01
N PHE A 279 -15.84 1.77 -4.72
CA PHE A 279 -15.87 3.16 -4.26
C PHE A 279 -14.56 3.91 -4.55
N LEU A 280 -13.41 3.39 -4.10
CA LEU A 280 -12.13 4.11 -4.14
C LEU A 280 -11.51 4.16 -5.54
N ALA A 281 -11.41 3.01 -6.22
CA ALA A 281 -10.76 2.90 -7.52
C ALA A 281 -11.71 3.27 -8.67
N HIS A 282 -12.91 2.68 -8.66
CA HIS A 282 -13.85 2.82 -9.77
C HIS A 282 -14.80 4.01 -9.62
N ARG A 283 -14.78 4.69 -8.45
CA ARG A 283 -15.63 5.84 -8.14
C ARG A 283 -17.11 5.54 -8.42
N ARG A 284 -17.53 4.31 -8.13
CA ARG A 284 -18.92 3.88 -8.23
C ARG A 284 -19.64 4.23 -6.93
N PRO A 285 -20.87 4.75 -6.98
CA PRO A 285 -21.68 4.88 -5.77
C PRO A 285 -21.95 3.50 -5.20
N VAL A 286 -21.69 3.35 -3.90
CA VAL A 286 -22.04 2.15 -3.13
C VAL A 286 -22.83 2.61 -1.91
N GLU A 287 -24.03 2.06 -1.75
CA GLU A 287 -24.91 2.43 -0.64
C GLU A 287 -24.24 2.16 0.71
N GLY A 288 -24.30 3.12 1.62
CA GLY A 288 -23.70 3.00 2.96
C GLY A 288 -22.17 3.11 3.02
N VAL A 289 -21.48 3.26 1.89
CA VAL A 289 -20.02 3.43 1.83
C VAL A 289 -19.66 4.90 1.62
N GLY A 290 -18.79 5.43 2.48
CA GLY A 290 -18.29 6.80 2.38
C GLY A 290 -17.36 7.17 3.52
N LEU A 291 -16.89 8.42 3.53
CA LEU A 291 -16.01 8.98 4.56
C LEU A 291 -16.77 9.81 5.62
N SER A 292 -18.09 9.68 5.64
CA SER A 292 -19.00 10.44 6.49
C SER A 292 -20.03 9.53 7.11
N LEU A 293 -20.48 9.84 8.32
CA LEU A 293 -21.58 9.14 8.99
C LEU A 293 -22.89 9.83 8.66
N ALA A 294 -23.93 9.05 8.32
CA ALA A 294 -25.28 9.58 8.13
C ALA A 294 -26.17 9.16 9.30
N ALA A 295 -26.83 10.12 9.94
CA ALA A 295 -27.77 9.88 11.04
C ALA A 295 -28.87 10.95 11.01
N ASP A 296 -30.13 10.55 11.20
CA ASP A 296 -31.29 11.44 11.34
C ASP A 296 -31.42 12.53 10.26
N GLY A 297 -31.09 12.19 9.01
CA GLY A 297 -31.13 13.11 7.87
C GLY A 297 -29.93 14.05 7.76
N ALA A 298 -29.03 14.04 8.75
CA ALA A 298 -27.76 14.76 8.72
C ALA A 298 -26.60 13.88 8.23
N THR A 299 -25.54 14.53 7.79
CA THR A 299 -24.25 13.92 7.45
C THR A 299 -23.16 14.55 8.30
N GLU A 300 -22.36 13.72 8.96
CA GLU A 300 -21.30 14.15 9.86
C GLU A 300 -19.94 13.67 9.35
N VAL A 301 -18.94 14.55 9.43
CA VAL A 301 -17.54 14.24 9.16
C VAL A 301 -16.70 14.72 10.33
N VAL A 302 -15.80 13.87 10.80
CA VAL A 302 -14.86 14.17 11.89
C VAL A 302 -13.44 14.09 11.36
N ALA A 303 -12.59 15.04 11.75
CA ALA A 303 -11.21 15.13 11.26
C ALA A 303 -10.39 13.85 11.50
N GLY A 304 -10.54 13.23 12.67
CA GLY A 304 -9.85 11.99 13.03
C GLY A 304 -10.19 10.81 12.10
N ASP A 305 -11.42 10.73 11.62
CA ASP A 305 -11.85 9.69 10.69
C ASP A 305 -11.24 9.90 9.30
N ILE A 306 -11.11 11.15 8.87
CA ILE A 306 -10.45 11.50 7.61
C ILE A 306 -8.95 11.20 7.68
N ASP A 307 -8.29 11.54 8.78
CA ASP A 307 -6.90 11.19 9.04
C ASP A 307 -6.64 9.69 9.01
N ALA A 308 -7.56 8.90 9.58
CA ALA A 308 -7.45 7.45 9.61
C ALA A 308 -7.40 6.83 8.20
N VAL A 309 -7.95 7.51 7.19
CA VAL A 309 -7.96 7.05 5.79
C VAL A 309 -6.86 7.73 4.97
N ASP A 310 -6.50 8.99 5.26
CA ASP A 310 -5.53 9.78 4.49
C ASP A 310 -4.06 9.59 4.95
N TRP A 311 -3.75 8.47 5.63
CA TRP A 311 -2.38 8.12 6.04
C TRP A 311 -1.43 8.04 4.85
N LEU A 312 -1.92 7.58 3.70
CA LEU A 312 -1.29 7.79 2.39
C LEU A 312 -1.88 9.06 1.79
N ARG A 313 -1.18 10.17 2.01
CA ARG A 313 -1.64 11.50 1.62
C ARG A 313 -2.14 11.54 0.18
N GLY A 314 -3.35 12.08 0.03
CA GLY A 314 -4.00 12.27 -1.27
C GLY A 314 -4.97 11.15 -1.60
N THR A 315 -5.08 10.12 -0.76
CA THR A 315 -6.10 9.07 -0.88
C THR A 315 -7.49 9.68 -0.85
N VAL A 316 -7.76 10.55 0.13
CA VAL A 316 -9.06 11.22 0.27
C VAL A 316 -9.29 12.20 -0.88
N ALA A 317 -8.25 12.93 -1.28
CA ALA A 317 -8.35 13.88 -2.38
C ALA A 317 -8.70 13.19 -3.70
N HIS A 318 -8.05 12.06 -4.01
CA HIS A 318 -8.35 11.26 -5.17
C HIS A 318 -9.77 10.69 -5.12
N ALA A 319 -10.14 10.05 -4.00
CA ALA A 319 -11.45 9.41 -3.85
C ALA A 319 -12.59 10.43 -4.01
N LEU A 320 -12.48 11.61 -3.42
CA LEU A 320 -13.59 12.58 -3.39
C LEU A 320 -13.51 13.66 -4.47
N GLY A 321 -12.53 13.58 -5.38
CA GLY A 321 -12.33 14.59 -6.42
C GLY A 321 -12.02 15.98 -5.84
N LEU A 322 -11.15 16.04 -4.82
CA LEU A 322 -10.58 17.28 -4.29
C LEU A 322 -9.35 17.69 -5.13
N PRO A 323 -8.82 18.92 -4.96
CA PRO A 323 -7.58 19.31 -5.63
C PRO A 323 -6.45 18.29 -5.40
N PRO A 324 -5.70 17.89 -6.43
CA PRO A 324 -4.61 16.93 -6.30
C PRO A 324 -3.60 17.33 -5.21
N GLY A 325 -3.15 16.35 -4.41
CA GLY A 325 -2.18 16.57 -3.34
C GLY A 325 -2.70 17.29 -2.09
N SER A 326 -3.97 17.71 -2.07
CA SER A 326 -4.61 18.29 -0.88
C SER A 326 -4.69 17.27 0.26
N ARG A 327 -4.67 17.77 1.51
CA ARG A 327 -4.92 16.94 2.70
C ARG A 327 -6.41 16.90 2.97
N GLY A 328 -6.97 15.72 3.21
CA GLY A 328 -8.40 15.57 3.47
C GLY A 328 -8.89 16.46 4.63
N ARG A 329 -8.10 16.56 5.71
CA ARG A 329 -8.42 17.40 6.88
C ARG A 329 -8.62 18.89 6.54
N ASP A 330 -7.98 19.41 5.50
CA ASP A 330 -8.13 20.83 5.14
C ASP A 330 -9.45 21.10 4.40
N HIS A 331 -10.24 20.05 4.10
CA HIS A 331 -11.44 20.10 3.27
C HIS A 331 -12.69 19.50 3.95
N LEU A 332 -12.74 19.38 5.29
CA LEU A 332 -13.83 18.68 6.01
C LEU A 332 -15.23 19.11 5.57
N ALA A 333 -15.47 20.43 5.42
CA ALA A 333 -16.80 20.92 5.03
C ALA A 333 -17.17 20.55 3.60
N VAL A 334 -16.21 20.59 2.66
CA VAL A 334 -16.42 20.14 1.29
C VAL A 334 -16.69 18.64 1.25
N ILE A 335 -15.94 17.85 2.03
CA ILE A 335 -16.14 16.41 2.18
C ILE A 335 -17.55 16.10 2.71
N ALA A 336 -17.99 16.81 3.75
CA ALA A 336 -19.30 16.61 4.35
C ALA A 336 -20.44 16.96 3.38
N VAL A 337 -20.33 18.06 2.63
CA VAL A 337 -21.34 18.42 1.61
C VAL A 337 -21.35 17.41 0.47
N LYS A 338 -20.18 17.00 -0.04
CA LYS A 338 -20.09 15.95 -1.06
C LYS A 338 -20.71 14.65 -0.57
N GLY A 339 -20.42 14.21 0.66
CA GLY A 339 -21.01 13.02 1.29
C GLY A 339 -22.52 13.11 1.46
N HIS A 340 -23.03 14.28 1.86
CA HIS A 340 -24.47 14.48 2.03
C HIS A 340 -25.23 14.40 0.72
N VAL A 341 -24.78 15.16 -0.30
CA VAL A 341 -25.47 15.26 -1.59
C VAL A 341 -25.32 14.00 -2.42
N SER A 342 -24.14 13.36 -2.40
CA SER A 342 -23.94 12.06 -3.06
C SER A 342 -24.91 11.00 -2.56
N ARG A 343 -25.13 10.92 -1.25
CA ARG A 343 -26.12 10.02 -0.63
C ARG A 343 -27.54 10.32 -1.09
N LEU A 344 -27.95 11.60 -1.11
CA LEU A 344 -29.30 11.99 -1.55
C LEU A 344 -29.55 11.65 -3.02
N ALA A 345 -28.55 11.86 -3.88
CA ALA A 345 -28.66 11.68 -5.32
C ALA A 345 -28.26 10.28 -5.82
N GLY A 346 -27.74 9.40 -4.95
CA GLY A 346 -27.25 8.08 -5.33
C GLY A 346 -26.05 8.11 -6.29
N VAL A 347 -25.20 9.14 -6.18
CA VAL A 347 -24.01 9.33 -7.04
C VAL A 347 -22.73 9.23 -6.22
N HIS A 348 -21.57 9.12 -6.87
CA HIS A 348 -20.30 9.11 -6.15
C HIS A 348 -19.91 10.54 -5.70
N PRO A 349 -19.35 10.74 -4.49
CA PRO A 349 -18.96 12.07 -4.00
C PRO A 349 -18.00 12.85 -4.92
N SER A 350 -17.19 12.15 -5.73
CA SER A 350 -16.29 12.78 -6.68
C SER A 350 -16.99 13.57 -7.79
N THR A 351 -18.26 13.25 -8.08
CA THR A 351 -19.05 13.91 -9.14
C THR A 351 -19.93 15.04 -8.60
N VAL A 352 -19.81 15.36 -7.31
CA VAL A 352 -20.55 16.46 -6.67
C VAL A 352 -19.68 17.72 -6.65
N GLU A 353 -20.17 18.80 -7.26
CA GLU A 353 -19.53 20.10 -7.28
C GLU A 353 -20.12 20.98 -6.17
N VAL A 354 -19.30 21.43 -5.23
CA VAL A 354 -19.74 22.23 -4.07
C VAL A 354 -19.55 23.71 -4.35
N SER A 355 -20.55 24.55 -4.04
CA SER A 355 -20.44 26.00 -4.19
C SER A 355 -19.41 26.58 -3.21
N HIS A 356 -18.74 27.67 -3.61
CA HIS A 356 -17.69 28.30 -2.79
C HIS A 356 -18.21 28.79 -1.43
N ASP A 357 -19.49 29.16 -1.34
CA ASP A 357 -20.14 29.59 -0.09
C ASP A 357 -20.66 28.43 0.76
N LEU A 358 -20.49 27.18 0.30
CA LEU A 358 -20.92 25.93 0.96
C LEU A 358 -22.43 25.84 1.21
N ARG A 359 -23.27 26.62 0.50
CA ARG A 359 -24.73 26.62 0.67
C ARG A 359 -25.46 25.74 -0.31
N SER A 360 -24.78 25.26 -1.34
CA SER A 360 -25.35 24.38 -2.35
C SER A 360 -24.30 23.44 -2.94
N ALA A 361 -24.76 22.36 -3.55
CA ALA A 361 -23.93 21.55 -4.42
C ALA A 361 -24.74 21.04 -5.61
N ARG A 362 -24.03 20.73 -6.69
CA ARG A 362 -24.60 20.24 -7.94
C ARG A 362 -24.08 18.85 -8.26
N THR A 363 -24.94 17.98 -8.76
CA THR A 363 -24.56 16.67 -9.29
C THR A 363 -24.22 16.75 -10.77
N ALA A 364 -23.61 15.71 -11.33
CA ALA A 364 -23.31 15.63 -12.77
C ALA A 364 -24.56 15.71 -13.67
N SER A 365 -25.76 15.38 -13.17
CA SER A 365 -27.02 15.54 -13.91
C SER A 365 -27.52 17.00 -13.95
N GLY A 366 -26.87 17.90 -13.20
CA GLY A 366 -27.25 19.30 -13.09
C GLY A 366 -28.21 19.61 -11.94
N GLU A 367 -28.65 18.60 -11.18
CA GLU A 367 -29.52 18.78 -10.01
C GLU A 367 -28.80 19.58 -8.92
N CYS A 368 -29.49 20.57 -8.35
CA CYS A 368 -28.96 21.47 -7.34
C CYS A 368 -29.59 21.16 -5.98
N HIS A 369 -28.75 20.92 -4.97
CA HIS A 369 -29.16 20.64 -3.60
C HIS A 369 -28.73 21.80 -2.70
N LEU A 370 -29.69 22.39 -1.99
CA LEU A 370 -29.39 23.35 -0.92
C LEU A 370 -28.95 22.59 0.33
N VAL A 371 -27.96 23.14 1.03
CA VAL A 371 -27.41 22.54 2.26
C VAL A 371 -27.19 23.60 3.33
N ALA A 372 -27.29 23.17 4.58
CA ALA A 372 -26.87 23.93 5.75
C ALA A 372 -25.65 23.21 6.37
N VAL A 373 -24.55 23.95 6.54
CA VAL A 373 -23.30 23.45 7.10
C VAL A 373 -23.09 24.07 8.47
N ASP A 374 -22.88 23.22 9.47
CA ASP A 374 -22.46 23.62 10.82
C ASP A 374 -21.08 23.02 11.12
N SER A 375 -20.16 23.85 11.60
CA SER A 375 -18.77 23.46 11.86
C SER A 375 -18.44 23.75 13.31
N THR A 376 -18.24 22.70 14.10
CA THR A 376 -17.90 22.79 15.52
C THR A 376 -16.60 22.04 15.79
N GLY A 377 -15.51 22.78 15.98
CA GLY A 377 -14.19 22.20 16.23
C GLY A 377 -13.71 21.33 15.06
N GLU A 378 -13.43 20.05 15.33
CA GLU A 378 -12.98 19.06 14.34
C GLU A 378 -14.12 18.29 13.67
N LYS A 379 -15.38 18.73 13.86
CA LYS A 379 -16.57 18.08 13.32
C LYS A 379 -17.34 19.05 12.41
N VAL A 380 -17.80 18.53 11.28
CA VAL A 380 -18.72 19.22 10.37
C VAL A 380 -19.99 18.40 10.20
N THR A 381 -21.13 19.06 10.35
CA THR A 381 -22.47 18.49 10.14
C THR A 381 -23.15 19.20 8.97
N VAL A 382 -23.79 18.43 8.09
CA VAL A 382 -24.52 18.93 6.93
C VAL A 382 -25.93 18.37 6.91
N CYS A 383 -26.91 19.25 6.75
CA CYS A 383 -28.32 18.92 6.56
C CYS A 383 -28.81 19.50 5.23
N SER A 384 -29.90 18.95 4.69
CA SER A 384 -30.58 19.56 3.54
C SER A 384 -31.13 20.93 3.94
N GLY A 385 -30.85 21.96 3.13
CA GLY A 385 -31.40 23.29 3.33
C GLY A 385 -32.89 23.30 2.95
N GLY A 386 -33.75 23.75 3.86
CA GLY A 386 -35.15 24.01 3.52
C GLY A 386 -35.26 25.10 2.45
N ALA A 387 -36.28 25.02 1.60
CA ALA A 387 -36.70 26.17 0.80
C ALA A 387 -37.03 27.31 1.77
N ARG A 388 -36.30 28.42 1.70
CA ARG A 388 -36.70 29.64 2.40
C ARG A 388 -37.90 30.27 1.71
#